data_AF-A0A8J8SDR0-F1
#
_entry.id   AF-A0A8J8SDR0-F1
#
_cell.length_a   1.000
_cell.length_b   1.000
_cell.length_c   1.000
_cell.angle_alpha   90.00
_cell.angle_beta   90.00
_cell.angle_gamma   90.00
#
_symmetry.space_group_name_H-M   'P 1'
#
loop_
_entity.id
_entity.type
_entity.pdbx_description
1 polymer ?
#
loop_
_entity_poly.entity_id
_entity_poly.type
_entity_poly.pdbx_seq_one_letter_code
_entity_poly.pdbx_strand_id
1 'polypeptide(L)' 'MKKSNMIEIMIYVVFIVLGIIALFFFQPKEIEFKIPRQFEINQQQGGIQSDTLLDQ' A
#
# COMPACT_ATOMS: atom_id res chain seq x y z
N MET A 1 -35.71 25.84 -1.47
CA MET A 1 -35.38 24.65 -0.66
C MET A 1 -35.73 24.93 0.79
N LYS A 2 -36.33 23.97 1.51
CA LYS A 2 -36.55 24.11 2.96
C LYS A 2 -35.19 24.33 3.63
N LYS A 3 -35.10 25.23 4.63
CA LYS A 3 -33.84 25.58 5.31
C LYS A 3 -33.06 24.36 5.82
N SER A 4 -33.76 23.29 6.18
CA SER A 4 -33.19 22.00 6.59
C SER A 4 -32.26 21.39 5.53
N ASN A 5 -32.67 21.39 4.25
CA ASN A 5 -31.89 20.78 3.18
C ASN A 5 -30.62 21.59 2.87
N MET A 6 -30.64 22.90 3.13
CA MET A 6 -29.47 23.76 2.91
C MET A 6 -28.36 23.48 3.92
N ILE A 7 -28.72 23.16 5.16
CA ILE A 7 -27.79 22.79 6.23
C ILE A 7 -27.13 21.44 5.93
N GLU A 8 -27.92 20.48 5.47
CA GLU A 8 -27.43 19.15 5.09
C GLU A 8 -26.42 19.22 3.94
N ILE A 9 -26.70 20.02 2.90
CA ILE A 9 -25.77 20.26 1.79
C ILE A 9 -24.47 20.91 2.30
N MET A 10 -24.56 21.87 3.21
CA MET A 10 -23.38 22.52 3.81
C MET A 10 -22.49 21.52 4.53
N ILE A 11 -23.08 20.61 5.30
CA ILE A 11 -22.36 19.56 6.03
C ILE A 11 -21.64 18.61 5.05
N TYR A 12 -22.31 18.19 3.98
CA TYR A 12 -21.68 17.34 2.97
C TYR A 12 -20.51 18.02 2.26
N VAL A 13 -20.64 19.30 1.93
CA VAL A 13 -19.54 20.08 1.34
C VAL A 13 -18.33 20.12 2.28
N VAL A 14 -18.56 20.35 3.58
CA VAL A 14 -17.47 20.36 4.58
C VAL A 14 -16.76 19.01 4.64
N PHE A 15 -17.49 17.89 4.66
CA PHE A 15 -16.87 16.56 4.67
C PHE A 15 -16.05 16.28 3.40
N ILE A 16 -16.54 16.71 2.23
CA ILE A 16 -15.82 16.56 0.97
C ILE A 16 -14.50 17.35 1.01
N VAL A 17 -14.53 18.59 1.47
CA VAL A 17 -13.32 19.42 1.57
C VAL A 17 -12.31 18.81 2.54
N LEU A 18 -12.76 18.35 3.71
CA LEU A 18 -11.89 17.68 4.69
C LEU A 18 -11.28 16.39 4.11
N GLY A 19 -12.06 15.61 3.36
CA GLY A 19 -11.58 14.40 2.68
C GLY A 19 -10.51 14.71 1.63
N ILE A 20 -10.71 15.75 0.81
CA ILE A 20 -9.74 16.19 -0.19
C ILE A 20 -8.43 16.61 0.50
N ILE A 21 -8.52 17.41 1.57
CA ILE A 21 -7.34 17.83 2.33
C ILE A 21 -6.61 16.59 2.87
N ALA A 22 -7.34 15.65 3.50
CA ALA A 22 -6.74 14.44 4.04
C ALA A 22 -5.97 13.63 2.99
N LEU A 23 -6.44 13.56 1.73
CA LEU A 23 -5.73 12.86 0.66
C LEU A 23 -4.34 13.44 0.35
N PHE A 24 -4.14 14.75 0.50
CA PHE A 24 -2.84 15.37 0.25
C PHE A 24 -1.88 15.27 1.45
N PHE A 25 -2.41 15.19 2.68
CA PHE A 25 -1.59 15.14 3.89
C PHE A 25 -1.37 13.72 4.40
N PHE A 26 -2.24 12.77 4.07
CA PHE A 26 -2.14 11.40 4.55
C PHE A 26 -1.12 10.61 3.73
N GLN A 27 0.05 10.41 4.30
CA GLN A 27 1.01 9.43 3.80
C GLN A 27 0.64 8.06 4.36
N PRO A 28 0.17 7.11 3.53
CA PRO A 28 -0.10 5.76 4.01
C PRO A 28 1.21 5.16 4.51
N LYS A 29 1.21 4.62 5.74
CA LYS A 29 2.38 3.92 6.26
C LYS A 29 2.62 2.68 5.40
N GLU A 30 3.78 2.63 4.75
CA GLU A 30 4.27 1.42 4.13
C GLU A 30 4.51 0.40 5.25
N ILE A 31 3.71 -0.66 5.26
CA ILE A 31 3.96 -1.80 6.14
C ILE A 31 5.02 -2.63 5.42
N GLU A 32 6.24 -2.63 5.94
CA GLU A 32 7.28 -3.55 5.51
C GLU A 32 6.74 -4.98 5.68
N PHE A 33 6.37 -5.62 4.57
CA PHE A 33 6.01 -7.02 4.56
C PHE A 33 7.30 -7.82 4.77
N LYS A 34 7.62 -8.09 6.03
CA LYS A 34 8.71 -9.00 6.39
C LYS A 34 8.29 -10.40 5.97
N ILE A 35 8.86 -10.88 4.86
CA ILE A 35 8.69 -12.26 4.42
C ILE A 35 9.09 -13.16 5.60
N PRO A 36 8.17 -13.98 6.13
CA PRO A 36 8.49 -14.88 7.23
C PRO A 36 9.63 -15.80 6.80
N ARG A 37 10.75 -15.82 7.55
CA ARG A 37 11.94 -16.67 7.31
C ARG A 37 11.65 -18.16 7.17
N GLN A 38 10.45 -18.61 7.54
CA GLN A 38 9.93 -19.95 7.31
C GLN A 38 9.68 -20.29 5.82
N PHE A 39 9.76 -19.30 4.91
CA PHE A 39 9.82 -19.51 3.46
C PHE A 39 11.25 -19.48 2.89
N GLU A 40 12.28 -19.30 3.72
CA GLU A 40 13.64 -19.73 3.35
C GLU A 40 13.63 -21.25 3.37
N ILE A 41 13.03 -21.85 2.33
CA ILE A 41 13.31 -23.22 1.94
C ILE A 41 14.82 -23.23 1.78
N ASN A 42 15.49 -23.92 2.70
CA ASN A 42 16.92 -24.12 2.67
C ASN A 42 17.36 -24.26 1.21
N GLN A 43 18.07 -23.27 0.67
CA GLN A 43 18.82 -23.42 -0.58
C GLN A 43 20.01 -24.38 -0.40
N GLN A 44 20.01 -25.17 0.67
CA GLN A 44 20.85 -26.32 0.87
C GLN A 44 20.01 -27.55 0.54
N GLN A 45 20.38 -28.22 -0.56
CA GLN A 45 19.86 -29.51 -1.05
C GLN A 45 18.72 -29.43 -2.09
N GLY A 46 19.08 -29.08 -3.32
CA GLY A 46 18.23 -29.28 -4.49
C GLY A 46 18.91 -28.76 -5.74
N GLY A 47 19.79 -29.58 -6.31
CA GLY A 47 20.75 -29.16 -7.33
C GLY A 47 20.14 -28.55 -8.58
N ILE A 48 20.84 -27.55 -9.13
CA ILE A 48 21.02 -27.40 -10.57
C ILE A 48 22.49 -27.03 -10.74
N GLN A 49 23.24 -27.91 -11.42
CA GLN A 49 24.55 -27.61 -11.97
C GLN A 49 24.37 -26.40 -12.90
N SER A 50 24.86 -25.25 -12.48
CA SER A 50 25.09 -24.13 -13.40
C SER A 50 26.32 -24.47 -14.22
N ASP A 51 26.10 -25.21 -15.30
CA ASP A 51 26.96 -25.21 -16.48
C ASP A 51 27.14 -23.76 -16.96
N THR A 52 28.29 -23.47 -17.54
CA THR A 52 28.71 -22.17 -18.11
C THR A 52 29.07 -21.05 -17.13
N LEU A 53 30.30 -21.09 -16.63
CA LEU A 53 31.17 -19.91 -16.68
C LEU A 53 32.24 -20.16 -17.74
N LEU A 54 32.16 -19.34 -18.78
CA LEU A 54 32.95 -19.30 -20.00
C LEU A 54 34.40 -18.87 -19.72
N ASP A 55 35.31 -19.47 -20.50
CA ASP A 55 36.56 -18.92 -21.04
C ASP A 55 37.11 -17.63 -20.40
N GLN A 56 38.19 -17.78 -19.61
CA GLN A 56 39.56 -17.26 -19.88
C GLN A 56 40.42 -17.33 -18.61
#